data_AF-A0A3C0AF63-F1
#
_entry.id   AF-A0A3C0AF63-F1
#
_cell.length_a   1.000
_cell.length_b   1.000
_cell.length_c   1.000
_cell.angle_alpha   90.00
_cell.angle_beta   90.00
_cell.angle_gamma   90.00
#
_symmetry.space_group_name_H-M   'P 1'
#
loop_
_entity.id
_entity.type
_entity.pdbx_description
1 polymer ?
#
loop_
_entity_poly.entity_id
_entity_poly.type
_entity_poly.pdbx_seq_one_letter_code
_entity_poly.pdbx_strand_id
1 'polypeptide(L)'
;PRTRLLTPFRAILSGIILIVGLTGYGILHSRKMEQASETLKTATQTGQELLEQEDLIGANAAYQKAFEALTVLDRTDPAANDIRQTSRELLAINTQAGSPLFEMAEEAVDQIKQSGLDSWKSLFDVRYADTWMIFEATLLPVETQE
;
A
#
# COMPACT_ATOMS: atom_id res chain seq x y z
N PRO A 1 -52.11 -2.94 17.18
CA PRO A 1 -50.86 -3.29 16.45
C PRO A 1 -51.13 -3.53 14.95
N ARG A 2 -51.00 -2.48 14.12
CA ARG A 2 -51.23 -2.53 12.66
C ARG A 2 -49.97 -3.01 11.95
N THR A 3 -49.91 -4.26 11.56
CA THR A 3 -48.92 -4.76 10.60
C THR A 3 -49.29 -4.21 9.22
N ARG A 4 -48.45 -3.31 8.68
CA ARG A 4 -48.59 -2.87 7.29
C ARG A 4 -48.33 -4.08 6.40
N LEU A 5 -49.37 -4.58 5.76
CA LEU A 5 -49.30 -5.57 4.68
C LEU A 5 -48.36 -5.01 3.60
N LEU A 6 -47.15 -5.55 3.51
CA LEU A 6 -46.34 -5.47 2.30
C LEU A 6 -47.22 -6.01 1.17
N THR A 7 -47.57 -5.15 0.20
CA THR A 7 -48.26 -5.64 -0.99
C THR A 7 -47.36 -6.69 -1.65
N PRO A 8 -47.89 -7.86 -2.03
CA PRO A 8 -47.08 -8.99 -2.50
C PRO A 8 -46.16 -8.62 -3.67
N PHE A 9 -46.57 -7.64 -4.48
CA PHE A 9 -45.77 -7.05 -5.54
C PHE A 9 -44.45 -6.40 -5.06
N ARG A 10 -44.46 -5.67 -3.94
CA ARG A 10 -43.25 -5.01 -3.41
C ARG A 10 -42.24 -6.02 -2.87
N ALA A 11 -42.70 -7.12 -2.29
CA ALA A 11 -41.85 -8.21 -1.81
C ALA A 11 -41.15 -8.93 -2.97
N ILE A 12 -41.88 -9.21 -4.06
CA ILE A 12 -41.31 -9.81 -5.28
C ILE A 12 -40.29 -8.85 -5.91
N LEU A 13 -40.63 -7.57 -6.05
CA LEU A 13 -39.73 -6.57 -6.62
C LEU A 13 -38.44 -6.41 -5.81
N SER A 14 -38.52 -6.40 -4.47
CA SER A 14 -37.32 -6.40 -3.62
C SER A 14 -36.48 -7.66 -3.80
N GLY A 15 -37.10 -8.82 -3.99
CA GLY A 15 -36.40 -10.07 -4.27
C GLY A 15 -35.62 -10.02 -5.58
N ILE A 16 -36.23 -9.51 -6.65
CA ILE A 16 -35.57 -9.34 -7.96
C ILE A 16 -34.40 -8.36 -7.85
N ILE A 17 -34.60 -7.20 -7.21
CA ILE A 17 -33.53 -6.20 -7.02
C ILE A 17 -32.37 -6.78 -6.22
N LEU A 18 -32.67 -7.56 -5.17
CA LEU A 18 -31.65 -8.19 -4.34
C LEU A 18 -30.84 -9.22 -5.14
N ILE A 19 -31.50 -10.05 -5.96
CA ILE A 19 -30.80 -11.02 -6.82
C ILE A 19 -29.94 -10.30 -7.85
N VAL A 20 -30.49 -9.32 -8.58
CA VAL A 20 -29.74 -8.55 -9.58
C VAL A 20 -28.54 -7.83 -8.95
N GLY A 21 -28.72 -7.25 -7.76
CA GLY A 21 -27.65 -6.61 -7.00
C GLY A 21 -26.54 -7.59 -6.60
N LEU A 22 -26.89 -8.75 -6.05
CA LEU A 22 -25.92 -9.79 -5.69
C LEU A 22 -25.19 -10.35 -6.90
N THR A 23 -25.89 -10.61 -8.00
CA THR A 23 -25.27 -11.11 -9.24
C THR A 23 -24.33 -10.06 -9.84
N GLY A 24 -24.76 -8.80 -9.92
CA GLY A 24 -23.92 -7.71 -10.41
C GLY A 24 -22.67 -7.52 -9.55
N TYR A 25 -22.82 -7.55 -8.22
CA TYR A 25 -21.70 -7.51 -7.28
C TYR A 25 -20.75 -8.69 -7.48
N GLY A 26 -21.26 -9.91 -7.60
CA GLY A 26 -20.46 -11.12 -7.82
C GLY A 26 -19.63 -11.09 -9.09
N ILE A 27 -20.19 -10.59 -10.20
CA ILE A 27 -19.46 -10.44 -11.47
C ILE A 27 -18.31 -9.44 -11.33
N LEU A 28 -18.57 -8.29 -10.70
CA LEU A 28 -17.54 -7.27 -10.47
C LEU A 28 -16.44 -7.79 -9.54
N HIS A 29 -16.81 -8.49 -8.48
CA HIS A 29 -15.87 -9.08 -7.53
C HIS A 29 -15.00 -10.14 -8.22
N SER A 30 -15.60 -11.06 -8.99
CA SER A 30 -14.86 -12.10 -9.72
C SER A 30 -13.86 -11.52 -10.72
N ARG A 31 -14.25 -10.48 -11.47
CA ARG A 31 -13.34 -9.83 -12.44
C ARG A 31 -12.16 -9.16 -11.73
N LYS A 32 -12.39 -8.52 -10.59
CA LYS A 32 -11.31 -7.92 -9.79
C LYS A 32 -10.33 -8.98 -9.29
N MET A 33 -10.83 -10.13 -8.83
CA MET A 33 -9.96 -11.22 -8.39
C MET A 33 -9.13 -11.80 -9.54
N GLU A 34 -9.75 -12.01 -10.71
CA GLU A 34 -9.07 -12.53 -11.89
C GLU A 34 -7.97 -11.57 -12.38
N GLN A 35 -8.30 -10.29 -12.51
CA GLN A 35 -7.34 -9.25 -12.88
C GLN A 35 -6.20 -9.13 -11.87
N ALA A 36 -6.49 -9.21 -10.57
CA ALA A 36 -5.46 -9.18 -9.53
C ALA A 36 -4.56 -10.42 -9.60
N SER A 37 -5.11 -11.60 -9.88
CA SER A 37 -4.32 -12.82 -10.06
C SER A 37 -3.37 -12.73 -11.26
N GLU A 38 -3.85 -12.20 -12.38
CA GLU A 38 -3.04 -11.99 -13.58
C GLU A 38 -1.95 -10.93 -13.32
N THR A 39 -2.33 -9.80 -12.71
CA THR A 39 -1.41 -8.73 -12.34
C THR A 39 -0.32 -9.23 -11.42
N LEU A 40 -0.68 -10.01 -10.39
CA LEU A 40 0.29 -10.59 -9.46
C LEU A 40 1.33 -11.43 -10.19
N LYS A 41 0.89 -12.35 -11.05
CA LYS A 41 1.79 -13.25 -11.79
C LYS A 41 2.74 -12.45 -12.69
N THR A 42 2.19 -11.56 -13.51
CA THR A 42 2.99 -10.78 -14.47
C THR A 42 3.93 -9.83 -13.75
N ALA A 43 3.44 -9.11 -12.73
CA ALA A 43 4.25 -8.14 -12.00
C ALA A 43 5.38 -8.79 -11.20
N THR A 44 5.16 -9.93 -10.56
CA THR A 44 6.23 -10.67 -9.87
C THR A 44 7.27 -11.19 -10.86
N GLN A 45 6.84 -11.73 -12.01
CA GLN A 45 7.79 -12.19 -13.04
C GLN A 45 8.62 -11.02 -13.60
N THR A 46 7.98 -9.92 -13.98
CA THR A 46 8.68 -8.72 -14.45
C THR A 46 9.61 -8.16 -13.38
N GLY A 47 9.17 -8.13 -12.11
CA GLY A 47 10.01 -7.69 -11.00
C GLY A 47 11.26 -8.55 -10.84
N GLN A 48 11.13 -9.87 -10.95
CA GLN A 48 12.27 -10.79 -10.90
C GLN A 48 13.24 -10.58 -12.07
N GLU A 49 12.72 -10.46 -13.30
CA GLU A 49 13.53 -10.19 -14.49
C GLU A 49 14.30 -8.85 -14.38
N LEU A 50 13.70 -7.83 -13.76
CA LEU A 50 14.34 -6.53 -13.55
C LEU A 50 15.39 -6.57 -12.43
N LEU A 51 15.18 -7.37 -11.38
CA LEU A 51 16.19 -7.62 -10.35
C LEU A 51 17.43 -8.30 -10.95
N GLU A 52 17.23 -9.27 -11.85
CA GLU A 52 18.32 -9.94 -12.57
C GLU A 52 19.10 -8.99 -13.50
N GLN A 53 18.46 -7.90 -13.93
CA GLN A 53 19.06 -6.84 -14.75
C GLN A 53 19.62 -5.69 -13.91
N GLU A 54 19.61 -5.79 -12.57
CA GLU A 54 20.01 -4.75 -11.62
C GLU A 54 19.21 -3.43 -11.75
N ASP A 55 18.05 -3.44 -12.42
CA ASP A 55 17.15 -2.30 -12.51
C ASP A 55 16.25 -2.23 -11.26
N LEU A 56 16.82 -1.69 -10.17
CA LEU A 56 16.15 -1.58 -8.88
C LEU A 56 14.90 -0.67 -8.93
N ILE A 57 14.90 0.35 -9.79
CA ILE A 57 13.78 1.29 -9.94
C ILE A 57 12.62 0.59 -10.64
N GLY A 58 12.90 -0.07 -11.77
CA GLY A 58 11.92 -0.88 -12.49
C GLY A 58 11.38 -2.02 -11.64
N ALA A 59 12.26 -2.73 -10.92
CA ALA A 59 11.88 -3.82 -10.03
C ALA A 59 10.93 -3.33 -8.92
N ASN A 60 11.20 -2.20 -8.28
CA ASN A 60 10.31 -1.63 -7.26
C ASN A 60 8.92 -1.32 -7.83
N ALA A 61 8.84 -0.69 -9.01
CA ALA A 61 7.56 -0.40 -9.63
C ALA A 61 6.76 -1.67 -9.94
N ALA A 62 7.42 -2.75 -10.34
CA ALA A 62 6.79 -4.05 -10.57
C ALA A 62 6.33 -4.70 -9.26
N TYR A 63 7.18 -4.75 -8.23
CA TYR A 63 6.84 -5.34 -6.93
C TYR A 63 5.76 -4.56 -6.17
N GLN A 64 5.64 -3.25 -6.34
CA GLN A 64 4.51 -2.47 -5.80
C GLN A 64 3.17 -2.89 -6.42
N LYS A 65 3.13 -3.12 -7.75
CA LYS A 65 1.92 -3.65 -8.41
C LYS A 65 1.57 -5.06 -7.92
N ALA A 66 2.57 -5.90 -7.67
CA ALA A 66 2.37 -7.22 -7.06
C ALA A 66 1.80 -7.10 -5.64
N PHE A 67 2.30 -6.17 -4.83
CA PHE A 67 1.79 -5.88 -3.49
C PHE A 67 0.32 -5.43 -3.50
N GLU A 68 -0.05 -4.52 -4.40
CA GLU A 68 -1.43 -4.07 -4.57
C GLU A 68 -2.35 -5.22 -4.98
N ALA A 69 -1.91 -6.07 -5.92
CA ALA A 69 -2.63 -7.26 -6.34
C ALA A 69 -2.84 -8.25 -5.17
N LEU A 70 -1.84 -8.47 -4.33
CA LEU A 70 -1.98 -9.29 -3.12
C LEU A 70 -2.99 -8.73 -2.13
N THR A 71 -3.09 -7.40 -2.03
CA THR A 71 -4.07 -6.72 -1.17
C THR A 71 -5.48 -6.93 -1.68
N VAL A 72 -5.69 -6.89 -3.01
CA VAL A 72 -7.00 -7.21 -3.61
C VAL A 72 -7.38 -8.67 -3.41
N LEU A 73 -6.40 -9.58 -3.54
CA LEU A 73 -6.61 -11.03 -3.37
C LEU A 73 -6.71 -11.49 -1.91
N ASP A 74 -6.46 -10.60 -0.95
CA ASP A 74 -6.44 -10.88 0.50
C ASP A 74 -5.58 -12.10 0.89
N ARG A 75 -4.44 -12.28 0.21
CA ARG A 75 -3.57 -13.46 0.40
C ARG A 75 -2.60 -13.28 1.56
N THR A 76 -2.56 -14.22 2.51
CA THR A 76 -1.65 -14.18 3.68
C THR A 76 -0.68 -15.37 3.74
N ASP A 77 -0.54 -16.11 2.64
CA ASP A 77 0.39 -17.24 2.55
C ASP A 77 1.88 -16.81 2.55
N PRO A 78 2.82 -17.72 2.82
CA PRO A 78 4.25 -17.39 2.87
C PRO A 78 4.77 -16.69 1.61
N ALA A 79 4.37 -17.13 0.41
CA ALA A 79 4.81 -16.50 -0.84
C ALA A 79 4.28 -15.06 -0.98
N ALA A 80 3.07 -14.78 -0.48
CA ALA A 80 2.56 -13.41 -0.40
C ALA A 80 3.40 -12.55 0.55
N ASN A 81 3.87 -13.11 1.67
CA ASN A 81 4.73 -12.39 2.60
C ASN A 81 6.10 -12.08 2.02
N ASP A 82 6.69 -13.01 1.25
CA ASP A 82 7.96 -12.78 0.56
C ASP A 82 7.85 -11.60 -0.42
N ILE A 83 6.81 -11.56 -1.25
CA ILE A 83 6.56 -10.45 -2.19
C ILE A 83 6.37 -9.12 -1.44
N ARG A 84 5.66 -9.14 -0.30
CA ARG A 84 5.50 -7.93 0.54
C ARG A 84 6.81 -7.45 1.12
N GLN A 85 7.63 -8.38 1.58
CA GLN A 85 8.95 -8.08 2.12
C GLN A 85 9.83 -7.50 1.03
N THR A 86 9.96 -8.17 -0.12
CA THR A 86 10.76 -7.68 -1.26
C THR A 86 10.28 -6.31 -1.74
N SER A 87 8.96 -6.08 -1.82
CA SER A 87 8.41 -4.76 -2.18
C SER A 87 8.82 -3.67 -1.17
N ARG A 88 8.82 -3.96 0.13
CA ARG A 88 9.23 -2.99 1.17
C ARG A 88 10.73 -2.74 1.15
N GLU A 89 11.53 -3.78 0.94
CA GLU A 89 12.98 -3.67 0.82
C GLU A 89 13.36 -2.81 -0.41
N LEU A 90 12.76 -3.08 -1.56
CA LEU A 90 12.98 -2.29 -2.78
C LEU A 90 12.50 -0.86 -2.65
N LEU A 91 11.38 -0.63 -1.97
CA LEU A 91 10.93 0.71 -1.65
C LEU A 91 11.96 1.42 -0.78
N ALA A 92 12.41 0.79 0.32
CA ALA A 92 13.40 1.37 1.23
C ALA A 92 14.72 1.69 0.53
N ILE A 93 15.20 0.82 -0.36
CA ILE A 93 16.41 1.05 -1.17
C ILE A 93 16.22 2.26 -2.09
N ASN A 94 15.11 2.35 -2.81
CA ASN A 94 14.89 3.42 -3.80
C ASN A 94 14.50 4.77 -3.19
N THR A 95 13.96 4.76 -1.97
CA THR A 95 13.49 5.96 -1.29
C THR A 95 14.28 6.22 -0.02
N GLN A 96 15.53 5.77 0.07
CA GLN A 96 16.38 6.08 1.20
C GLN A 96 16.60 7.59 1.28
N ALA A 97 16.45 8.15 2.48
CA ALA A 97 16.71 9.56 2.73
C ALA A 97 18.16 9.89 2.39
N GLY A 98 18.35 10.95 1.57
CA GLY A 98 19.69 11.35 1.10
C GLY A 98 20.58 11.99 2.18
N SER A 99 20.05 12.21 3.38
CA SER A 99 20.77 12.80 4.51
C SER A 99 20.40 12.08 5.81
N PRO A 100 21.30 11.99 6.79
CA PRO A 100 20.96 11.60 8.16
C PRO A 100 19.99 12.57 8.82
N LEU A 101 19.24 12.07 9.82
CA LEU A 101 18.24 12.86 10.55
C LEU A 101 18.84 14.12 11.20
N PHE A 102 20.08 14.05 11.70
CA PHE A 102 20.72 15.21 12.34
C PHE A 102 21.01 16.33 11.34
N GLU A 103 21.46 16.01 10.13
CA GLU A 103 21.69 17.00 9.07
C GLU A 103 20.38 17.64 8.62
N MET A 104 19.31 16.85 8.49
CA MET A 104 17.98 17.40 8.19
C MET A 104 17.50 18.37 9.28
N ALA A 105 17.75 18.05 10.55
CA ALA A 105 17.37 18.89 11.67
C ALA A 105 18.18 20.20 11.71
N GLU A 106 19.47 20.15 11.39
CA GLU A 106 20.32 21.35 11.27
C GLU A 106 19.85 22.24 10.10
N GLU A 107 19.60 21.65 8.93
CA GLU A 107 19.06 22.36 7.77
C GLU A 107 17.70 23.01 8.08
N ALA A 108 16.84 22.31 8.82
CA ALA A 108 15.56 22.85 9.28
C ALA A 108 15.74 24.12 10.11
N VAL A 109 16.65 24.07 11.10
CA VAL A 109 16.92 25.21 11.99
C VAL A 109 17.41 26.41 11.20
N ASP A 110 18.31 26.21 10.25
CA ASP A 110 18.86 27.30 9.44
C ASP A 110 17.84 27.87 8.46
N GLN A 111 17.08 26.99 7.77
CA GLN A 111 16.07 27.42 6.82
C GLN A 111 14.91 28.15 7.51
N ILE A 112 14.47 27.69 8.68
CA ILE A 112 13.42 28.36 9.46
C ILE A 112 13.87 29.76 9.90
N LYS A 113 15.13 29.93 10.32
CA LYS A 113 15.68 31.24 10.69
C LYS A 113 15.76 32.20 9.50
N GLN A 114 16.09 31.70 8.32
CA GLN A 114 16.31 32.54 7.13
C GLN A 114 15.00 32.87 6.39
N SER A 115 14.13 31.89 6.21
CA SER A 115 12.99 31.95 5.28
C SER A 115 11.66 31.57 5.92
N GLY A 116 11.64 31.23 7.21
CA GLY A 116 10.43 30.89 7.96
C GLY A 116 9.98 29.44 7.81
N LEU A 117 8.96 29.08 8.60
CA LEU A 117 8.47 27.70 8.74
C LEU A 117 7.85 27.14 7.46
N ASP A 118 7.06 27.95 6.74
CA ASP A 118 6.37 27.49 5.52
C ASP A 118 7.37 27.13 4.41
N SER A 119 8.48 27.88 4.33
CA SER A 119 9.56 27.58 3.39
C SER A 119 10.24 26.24 3.71
N TRP A 120 10.55 25.99 5.00
CA TRP A 120 11.09 24.70 5.43
C TRP A 120 10.12 23.55 5.11
N LYS A 121 8.83 23.72 5.42
CA LYS A 121 7.83 22.69 5.15
C LYS A 121 7.78 22.31 3.67
N SER A 122 7.77 23.30 2.77
CA SER A 122 7.80 23.03 1.34
C SER A 122 9.08 22.33 0.89
N LEU A 123 10.23 22.67 1.46
CA LEU A 123 11.50 22.01 1.14
C LEU A 123 11.51 20.57 1.65
N PHE A 124 11.04 20.35 2.88
CA PHE A 124 10.92 19.03 3.48
C PHE A 124 10.02 18.12 2.65
N ASP A 125 8.85 18.62 2.22
CA ASP A 125 7.90 17.86 1.40
C ASP A 125 8.51 17.44 0.05
N VAL A 126 9.40 18.27 -0.52
CA VAL A 126 10.07 17.96 -1.80
C VAL A 126 11.26 17.01 -1.62
N ARG A 127 12.00 17.13 -0.50
CA ARG A 127 13.32 16.49 -0.36
C ARG A 127 13.33 15.26 0.53
N TYR A 128 12.46 15.21 1.54
CA TYR A 128 12.53 14.21 2.61
C TYR A 128 11.20 13.48 2.85
N ALA A 129 10.06 14.02 2.42
CA ALA A 129 8.80 13.31 2.53
C ALA A 129 8.82 11.99 1.75
N ASP A 130 8.12 10.98 2.28
CA ASP A 130 8.02 9.63 1.72
C ASP A 130 9.37 8.92 1.53
N THR A 131 10.41 9.34 2.28
CA THR A 131 11.71 8.66 2.32
C THR A 131 11.87 7.75 3.55
N TRP A 132 12.67 6.70 3.40
CA TRP A 132 13.04 5.79 4.48
C TRP A 132 14.34 6.23 5.15
N MET A 133 14.34 6.22 6.48
CA MET A 133 15.54 6.44 7.29
C MET A 133 15.99 5.11 7.89
N ILE A 134 17.30 4.88 7.87
CA ILE A 134 17.94 3.72 8.52
C ILE A 134 18.47 4.19 9.87
N PHE A 135 18.05 3.51 10.93
CA PHE A 135 18.54 3.75 12.28
C PHE A 135 19.34 2.55 12.75
N GLU A 136 20.55 2.81 13.24
CA GLU A 136 21.27 1.85 14.07
C GLU A 136 20.86 2.08 15.53
N ALA A 137 20.09 1.14 16.09
CA ALA A 137 19.58 1.25 17.45
C ALA A 137 19.57 -0.11 18.16
N THR A 138 19.81 -0.10 19.47
CA THR A 138 19.62 -1.28 20.33
C THR A 138 18.17 -1.36 20.78
N LEU A 139 17.47 -2.44 20.43
CA LEU A 139 16.13 -2.71 20.94
C LEU A 139 16.26 -3.26 22.37
N LEU A 140 15.69 -2.54 23.33
CA LEU A 140 15.55 -3.05 24.70
C LEU A 140 14.21 -3.77 24.81
N PRO A 141 14.15 -4.96 25.45
CA PRO A 141 12.89 -5.64 25.69
C PRO A 141 11.99 -4.76 26.55
N VAL A 142 10.72 -4.63 26.14
CA VAL A 142 9.70 -3.96 26.95
C VAL A 142 9.33 -4.93 28.07
N GLU A 143 9.70 -4.63 29.31
CA GLU A 143 9.18 -5.33 30.48
C GLU A 143 7.65 -5.13 30.49
N THR A 144 6.94 -6.19 30.16
CA THR A 144 5.49 -6.25 30.35
C THR A 144 5.27 -6.36 31.85
N GLN A 145 4.81 -5.28 32.48
CA GLN A 145 4.34 -5.35 33.85
C GLN A 145 3.08 -6.23 33.86
N GLU A 146 3.19 -7.44 34.40
CA GLU A 146 2.06 -8.29 34.78
C GLU A 146 1.32 -7.72 36.00
#